data_AF-A0A7J7NVJ7-F1
#
_entry.id   AF-A0A7J7NVJ7-F1
#
_cell.length_a   1.000
_cell.length_b   1.000
_cell.length_c   1.000
_cell.angle_alpha   90.00
_cell.angle_beta   90.00
_cell.angle_gamma   90.00
#
_symmetry.space_group_name_H-M   'P 1'
#
loop_
_entity.id
_entity.type
_entity.pdbx_description
1 polymer ?
#
loop_
_entity_poly.entity_id
_entity_poly.type
_entity_poly.pdbx_seq_one_letter_code
_entity_poly.pdbx_strand_id
1 'polypeptide(L)' 'MEFGRFMKLRLDRVLAESFEADNLEEALASSSPTKLEFKKPDNWVAPYPKYESGWWETFLPQGSNKTKA' A
#
# COMPACT_ATOMS: atom_id res chain seq x y z
N MET A 1 1.67 5.25 -14.98
CA MET A 1 0.91 4.08 -14.49
C MET A 1 0.34 4.47 -13.14
N GLU A 2 -0.98 4.50 -13.01
CA GLU A 2 -1.66 4.93 -11.77
C GLU A 2 -1.52 3.85 -10.68
N PHE A 3 -1.33 4.25 -9.43
CA PHE A 3 -1.04 3.36 -8.29
C PHE A 3 -2.11 2.26 -8.09
N GLY A 4 -3.39 2.58 -8.30
CA GLY A 4 -4.50 1.61 -8.22
C GLY A 4 -4.41 0.49 -9.27
N ARG A 5 -3.95 0.80 -10.49
CA ARG A 5 -3.77 -0.20 -11.57
C ARG A 5 -2.61 -1.14 -11.26
N PHE A 6 -1.53 -0.63 -10.66
CA PHE A 6 -0.41 -1.47 -10.23
C PHE A 6 -0.83 -2.49 -9.17
N MET A 7 -1.58 -2.06 -8.14
CA MET A 7 -2.04 -2.94 -7.07
C MET A 7 -3.00 -4.02 -7.58
N LYS A 8 -3.94 -3.68 -8.47
CA LYS A 8 -4.87 -4.64 -9.07
C LYS A 8 -4.18 -5.74 -9.89
N LEU A 9 -3.07 -5.42 -10.57
CA LEU A 9 -2.32 -6.41 -11.36
C LEU A 9 -1.51 -7.38 -10.49
N ARG A 10 -1.15 -7.00 -9.25
CA ARG A 10 -0.37 -7.84 -8.33
C ARG A 10 -1.24 -8.63 -7.37
N LEU A 11 -2.44 -8.12 -7.07
CA LEU A 11 -3.40 -8.75 -6.19
C LEU A 11 -4.44 -9.50 -7.04
N ASP A 12 -4.36 -10.82 -7.03
CA ASP A 12 -5.15 -11.70 -7.91
C ASP A 12 -6.67 -11.45 -7.77
N ARG A 13 -7.18 -11.51 -6.52
CA ARG A 13 -8.62 -11.44 -6.21
C ARG A 13 -9.03 -10.20 -5.42
N VAL A 14 -8.77 -9.01 -5.94
CA VAL A 14 -9.27 -7.74 -5.37
C VAL A 14 -10.18 -6.99 -6.32
N LEU A 15 -11.16 -6.28 -5.79
CA LEU A 15 -11.95 -5.30 -6.52
C LEU A 15 -11.22 -3.96 -6.52
N ALA A 16 -11.30 -3.23 -7.63
CA ALA A 16 -10.70 -1.91 -7.77
C ALA A 16 -11.78 -0.94 -8.27
N GLU A 17 -12.06 0.09 -7.50
CA GLU A 17 -13.09 1.08 -7.75
C GLU A 17 -12.62 2.44 -7.22
N SER A 18 -13.26 3.52 -7.67
CA SER A 18 -13.00 4.90 -7.27
C SER A 18 -14.29 5.54 -6.78
N PHE A 19 -14.21 6.31 -5.69
CA PHE A 19 -15.30 7.11 -5.17
C PHE A 19 -14.76 8.50 -4.79
N GLU A 20 -15.63 9.49 -4.81
CA GLU A 20 -15.33 10.85 -4.36
C GLU A 20 -15.70 10.98 -2.88
N ALA A 21 -14.88 11.69 -2.11
CA ALA A 21 -15.10 11.95 -0.68
C ALA A 21 -14.79 13.41 -0.36
N ASP A 22 -15.51 13.99 0.59
CA ASP A 22 -15.36 15.41 0.94
C ASP A 22 -14.07 15.67 1.73
N ASN A 23 -13.58 14.66 2.45
CA ASN A 23 -12.34 14.75 3.23
C ASN A 23 -11.67 13.38 3.42
N LEU A 24 -10.41 13.41 3.89
CA LEU A 24 -9.59 12.22 4.09
C LEU A 24 -10.09 11.31 5.22
N GLU A 25 -10.69 11.88 6.27
CA GLU A 25 -11.19 11.11 7.42
C GLU A 25 -12.35 10.21 7.00
N GLU A 26 -13.26 10.74 6.18
CA GLU A 26 -14.35 9.99 5.55
C GLU A 26 -13.81 8.91 4.61
N ALA A 27 -12.88 9.27 3.72
CA ALA A 27 -12.31 8.33 2.74
C ALA A 27 -11.59 7.14 3.39
N LEU A 28 -11.06 7.30 4.61
CA LEU A 28 -10.33 6.29 5.35
C LEU A 28 -11.12 5.72 6.55
N ALA A 29 -12.39 6.08 6.71
CA ALA A 29 -13.20 5.65 7.83
C ALA A 29 -13.41 4.12 7.81
N SER A 30 -13.20 3.47 8.97
CA SER A 30 -13.46 2.04 9.16
C SER A 30 -14.48 1.84 10.28
N SER A 31 -15.63 1.22 9.94
CA SER A 31 -16.74 1.03 10.88
C SER A 31 -16.47 0.01 11.99
N SER A 32 -15.43 -0.83 11.85
CA SER A 32 -15.03 -1.81 12.86
C SER A 32 -13.50 -1.83 13.00
N PRO A 33 -12.91 -0.91 13.78
CA PRO A 33 -11.48 -0.88 13.98
C PRO A 33 -11.06 -2.12 14.78
N THR A 34 -10.67 -3.17 14.06
CA THR A 34 -10.02 -4.33 14.65
C THR A 34 -8.56 -3.98 14.83
N LYS A 35 -8.04 -4.12 16.05
CA LYS A 35 -6.61 -3.95 16.31
C LYS A 35 -5.84 -5.06 15.60
N LEU A 36 -5.27 -4.73 14.44
CA LEU A 36 -4.42 -5.64 13.68
C LEU A 36 -2.98 -5.51 14.18
N GLU A 37 -2.52 -6.50 14.93
CA GLU A 37 -1.12 -6.59 15.37
C GLU A 37 -0.32 -7.47 14.41
N PHE A 38 0.46 -6.83 13.53
CA PHE A 38 1.36 -7.54 12.63
C PHE A 38 2.67 -7.86 13.34
N LYS A 39 2.82 -9.11 13.81
CA LYS A 39 4.09 -9.57 14.38
C LYS A 39 5.21 -9.55 13.32
N LYS A 40 6.39 -9.05 13.71
CA LYS A 40 7.60 -9.25 12.90
C LYS A 40 7.89 -10.77 12.86
N PRO A 41 8.20 -11.33 11.68
CA PRO A 41 8.49 -12.74 11.54
C PRO A 41 9.91 -12.96 12.04
N ASP A 42 10.16 -14.08 12.69
CA ASP A 42 11.51 -14.37 13.21
C ASP A 42 12.54 -14.51 12.08
N ASN A 43 12.08 -14.99 10.91
CA ASN A 43 12.88 -15.11 9.70
C ASN A 43 12.31 -14.22 8.60
N TRP A 44 13.06 -13.17 8.23
CA TRP A 44 12.76 -12.34 7.08
C TRP A 44 13.80 -12.59 5.99
N VAL A 45 13.37 -13.21 4.88
CA VAL A 45 14.24 -13.65 3.78
C VAL A 45 14.16 -12.74 2.55
N ALA A 46 13.30 -11.74 2.57
CA ALA A 46 13.14 -10.84 1.43
C ALA A 46 14.25 -9.78 1.40
N PRO A 47 14.77 -9.40 0.23
CA PRO A 47 15.90 -8.46 0.09
C PRO A 47 15.51 -6.98 0.32
N TYR A 48 14.34 -6.72 0.91
CA TYR A 48 13.81 -5.38 1.20
C TYR A 48 13.28 -5.31 2.64
N PRO A 49 13.24 -4.13 3.28
CA PRO A 49 12.76 -4.00 4.66
C PRO A 49 11.31 -4.50 4.83
N LYS A 50 10.99 -5.17 5.93
CA LYS A 50 9.62 -5.63 6.20
C LYS A 50 8.73 -4.49 6.71
N TYR A 51 7.77 -4.04 5.90
CA TYR A 51 6.69 -3.13 6.30
C TYR A 51 7.13 -1.78 6.92
N GLU A 52 8.41 -1.43 6.85
CA GLU A 52 8.93 -0.12 7.23
C GLU A 52 8.52 0.92 6.18
N SER A 53 8.33 2.18 6.58
CA SER A 53 7.95 3.23 5.63
C SER A 53 8.89 3.25 4.41
N GLY A 54 8.33 3.20 3.20
CA GLY A 54 9.10 3.14 1.95
C GLY A 54 9.52 1.73 1.49
N TRP A 55 9.17 0.65 2.19
CA TRP A 55 9.51 -0.72 1.75
C TRP A 55 9.00 -1.07 0.34
N TRP A 56 7.90 -0.45 -0.09
CA TRP A 56 7.29 -0.67 -1.39
C TRP A 56 8.05 -0.01 -2.55
N GLU A 57 9.01 0.87 -2.28
CA GLU A 57 9.76 1.59 -3.33
C GLU A 57 10.51 0.66 -4.28
N THR A 58 10.97 -0.50 -3.78
CA THR A 58 11.63 -1.54 -4.59
C THR A 58 10.75 -2.08 -5.72
N PHE A 59 9.43 -1.94 -5.60
CA PHE A 59 8.47 -2.40 -6.60
C PHE A 59 8.02 -1.31 -7.57
N LEU A 60 8.45 -0.06 -7.38
CA LEU A 60 8.13 1.02 -8.29
C LEU A 60 8.89 0.84 -9.62
N PRO A 61 8.30 1.23 -10.77
CA PRO A 61 8.98 1.20 -12.05
C PRO A 61 10.26 2.04 -12.03
N GLN A 62 11.34 1.54 -12.64
CA GLN A 62 12.58 2.31 -12.81
C GLN A 62 12.27 3.62 -13.56
N GLY A 63 12.64 4.76 -12.96
CA GLY A 63 12.39 6.09 -13.52
C GLY A 63 11.21 6.86 -12.91
N SER A 64 10.47 6.29 -11.95
CA SER A 64 9.56 7.07 -11.09
C SER A 64 10.38 7.90 -10.09
N ASN A 65 11.08 8.92 -10.59
CA ASN A 65 11.87 9.82 -9.77
C ASN A 65 10.96 10.57 -8.79
N LYS A 66 11.36 10.54 -7.52
CA LYS A 66 10.68 11.20 -6.39
C LYS A 66 10.69 12.71 -6.59
N THR A 67 9.54 13.34 -6.83
CA THR A 67 9.35 14.74 -6.42
C THR A 67 9.20 14.73 -4.91
N LYS A 68 10.26 15.14 -4.19
CA LYS A 68 10.14 15.43 -2.75
C LYS A 68 9.14 16.58 -2.59
N ALA A 69 8.10 16.35 -1.79
CA ALA A 69 7.34 17.42 -1.13
C ALA A 69 8.03 17.76 0.20
#